data_AF-A0A6J4JEC2-F1
#
_entry.id   AF-A0A6J4JEC2-F1
#
_cell.length_a   1.000
_cell.length_b   1.000
_cell.length_c   1.000
_cell.angle_alpha   90.00
_cell.angle_beta   90.00
_cell.angle_gamma   90.00
#
_symmetry.space_group_name_H-M   'P 1'
#
loop_
_entity.id
_entity.type
_entity.pdbx_description
1 polymer ?
#
loop_
_entity_poly.entity_id
_entity_poly.type
_entity_poly.pdbx_seq_one_letter_code
_entity_poly.pdbx_strand_id
1 'polypeptide(L)'
;MTRTGAGIILAFRSKNSVQSSLIGKVQKAKQYAQEPERVRIEQLAVRFQGENGDHKVSYDGAKWSCECHFFAGWGICCHTMAMERILGAMVPTKQVYPESLQQAEAAVAVGA
;
A
#
# COMPACT_ATOMS: atom_id res chain seq x y z
N MET A 1 15.17 71.38 -16.10
CA MET A 1 13.73 71.05 -16.00
C MET A 1 13.55 69.64 -16.53
N THR A 2 13.79 68.63 -15.67
CA THR A 2 12.78 67.80 -14.97
C THR A 2 12.23 66.64 -15.81
N ARG A 3 12.63 65.41 -15.45
CA ARG A 3 11.81 64.22 -15.11
C ARG A 3 12.68 62.96 -15.30
N THR A 4 13.17 62.29 -14.26
CA THR A 4 12.50 61.30 -13.37
C THR A 4 11.82 60.18 -14.17
N GLY A 5 12.06 58.88 -14.01
CA GLY A 5 12.89 58.12 -13.09
C GLY A 5 12.64 56.60 -13.25
N ALA A 6 13.31 55.84 -12.39
CA ALA A 6 12.97 54.49 -11.90
C ALA A 6 12.88 53.32 -12.91
N GLY A 7 14.03 52.68 -13.14
CA GLY A 7 14.05 51.26 -13.48
C GLY A 7 13.50 50.44 -12.31
N ILE A 8 12.34 49.83 -12.49
CA ILE A 8 11.83 48.81 -11.57
C ILE A 8 12.64 47.54 -11.84
N ILE A 9 13.73 47.36 -11.09
CA ILE A 9 14.29 46.02 -10.88
C ILE A 9 13.24 45.29 -10.06
N LEU A 10 12.48 44.41 -10.72
CA LEU A 10 11.55 43.50 -10.06
C LEU A 10 12.39 42.59 -9.16
N ALA A 11 12.61 43.01 -7.92
CA ALA A 11 13.24 42.17 -6.91
C ALA A 11 12.35 40.95 -6.76
N PHE A 12 12.82 39.82 -7.29
CA PHE A 12 12.20 38.51 -7.17
C PHE A 12 12.23 38.17 -5.67
N ARG A 13 11.17 38.55 -4.95
CA ARG A 13 11.03 38.30 -3.51
C ARG A 13 11.14 36.79 -3.31
N SER A 14 12.16 36.39 -2.57
CA SER A 14 12.34 35.02 -2.07
C SER A 14 11.03 34.52 -1.47
N LYS A 15 10.38 33.58 -2.18
CA LYS A 15 9.23 32.85 -1.67
C LYS A 15 9.73 31.95 -0.53
N ASN A 16 9.27 32.24 0.68
CA ASN A 16 9.55 31.56 1.96
C ASN A 16 9.98 30.10 1.82
N SER A 17 11.13 29.76 2.42
CA SER A 17 11.76 28.43 2.48
C SER A 17 10.84 27.27 2.89
N VAL A 18 9.76 27.56 3.62
CA VAL A 18 8.74 26.57 4.01
C VAL A 18 7.96 26.05 2.80
N GLN A 19 7.62 26.93 1.85
CA GLN A 19 6.82 26.56 0.67
C GLN A 19 7.58 25.60 -0.26
N SER A 20 8.86 25.87 -0.52
CA SER A 20 9.71 24.96 -1.31
C SER A 20 9.94 23.63 -0.59
N SER A 21 10.14 23.64 0.73
CA SER A 21 10.34 22.42 1.52
C SER A 21 9.08 21.52 1.58
N LEU A 22 7.88 22.10 1.54
CA LEU A 22 6.61 21.38 1.55
C LEU A 22 6.32 20.77 0.18
N ILE A 23 6.55 21.52 -0.90
CA ILE A 23 6.43 21.01 -2.28
C ILE A 23 7.31 19.78 -2.46
N GLY A 24 8.58 19.84 -2.01
CA GLY A 24 9.48 18.70 -2.08
C GLY A 24 9.00 17.48 -1.29
N LYS A 25 8.36 17.68 -0.12
CA LYS A 25 7.76 16.59 0.66
C LYS A 25 6.56 15.96 -0.05
N VAL A 26 5.69 16.77 -0.65
CA VAL A 26 4.54 16.29 -1.43
C VAL A 26 5.01 15.51 -2.66
N GLN A 27 6.04 15.98 -3.36
CA GLN A 27 6.64 15.26 -4.50
C GLN A 27 7.18 13.89 -4.08
N LYS A 28 7.95 13.85 -2.98
CA LYS A 28 8.49 12.61 -2.43
C LYS A 28 7.40 11.64 -1.98
N ALA A 29 6.35 12.14 -1.32
CA ALA A 29 5.22 11.30 -0.90
C ALA A 29 4.53 10.64 -2.12
N LYS A 30 4.33 11.39 -3.21
CA LYS A 30 3.78 10.84 -4.47
C LYS A 30 4.71 9.80 -5.08
N GLN A 31 6.01 10.04 -5.09
CA GLN A 31 7.00 9.09 -5.57
C GLN A 31 6.98 7.79 -4.73
N TYR A 32 7.06 7.90 -3.40
CA TYR A 32 7.11 6.72 -2.52
C TYR A 32 5.82 5.88 -2.58
N ALA A 33 4.67 6.50 -2.85
CA ALA A 33 3.42 5.76 -3.07
C ALA A 33 3.45 4.87 -4.33
N GLN A 34 4.33 5.14 -5.29
CA GLN A 34 4.52 4.35 -6.51
C GLN A 34 5.64 3.30 -6.38
N GLU A 35 6.36 3.29 -5.25
CA GLU A 35 7.52 2.44 -4.97
C GLU A 35 7.21 1.54 -3.75
N PRO A 36 6.21 0.63 -3.84
CA PRO A 36 5.70 -0.15 -2.72
C PRO A 36 6.75 -1.07 -2.08
N GLU A 37 7.78 -1.48 -2.81
CA GLU A 37 8.92 -2.25 -2.32
C GLU A 37 9.74 -1.55 -1.23
N ARG A 38 9.56 -0.22 -1.07
CA ARG A 38 10.15 0.54 0.04
C ARG A 38 9.45 0.33 1.38
N VAL A 39 8.23 -0.20 1.35
CA VAL A 39 7.38 -0.31 2.53
C VAL A 39 7.37 -1.76 2.99
N ARG A 40 7.53 -1.97 4.30
CA ARG A 40 7.36 -3.27 4.96
C ARG A 40 6.22 -3.16 5.96
N ILE A 41 5.25 -4.06 5.87
CA ILE A 41 4.24 -4.20 6.92
C ILE A 41 4.77 -5.19 7.96
N GLU A 42 5.01 -4.68 9.17
CA GLU A 42 5.39 -5.52 10.32
C GLU A 42 4.15 -6.18 10.93
N GLN A 43 3.11 -5.37 11.18
CA GLN A 43 1.85 -5.82 11.75
C GLN A 43 0.67 -5.08 11.12
N LEU A 44 -0.45 -5.78 10.95
CA LEU A 44 -1.71 -5.17 10.53
C LEU A 44 -2.90 -5.87 11.18
N ALA A 45 -3.98 -5.13 11.39
CA ALA A 45 -5.30 -5.66 11.74
C ALA A 45 -6.36 -4.90 10.95
N VAL A 46 -7.18 -5.64 10.19
CA VAL A 46 -8.23 -5.08 9.34
C VAL A 46 -9.55 -5.82 9.57
N ARG A 47 -10.66 -5.13 9.33
CA ARG A 47 -11.97 -5.77 9.12
C ARG A 47 -12.17 -5.91 7.63
N PHE A 48 -12.34 -7.14 7.19
CA PHE A 48 -12.58 -7.51 5.81
C PHE A 48 -14.06 -7.82 5.64
N GLN A 49 -14.75 -7.05 4.80
CA GLN A 49 -16.16 -7.31 4.47
C GLN A 49 -16.22 -8.37 3.37
N GLY A 50 -16.58 -9.60 3.74
CA GLY A 50 -16.83 -10.69 2.81
C GLY A 50 -18.32 -10.82 2.48
N GLU A 51 -18.65 -11.76 1.58
CA GLU A 51 -20.04 -12.08 1.25
C GLU A 51 -20.83 -12.62 2.45
N ASN A 52 -20.15 -13.35 3.33
CA ASN A 52 -20.74 -13.98 4.52
C ASN A 52 -20.50 -13.17 5.80
N GLY A 53 -20.25 -11.87 5.67
CA GLY A 53 -20.08 -10.93 6.78
C GLY A 53 -18.66 -10.43 6.98
N ASP A 54 -18.46 -9.72 8.09
CA ASP A 54 -17.19 -9.10 8.41
C ASP A 54 -16.26 -10.09 9.12
N HIS A 55 -15.00 -10.12 8.68
CA HIS A 55 -13.96 -10.97 9.24
C HIS A 55 -12.78 -10.13 9.69
N LYS A 56 -12.27 -10.38 10.90
CA LYS A 56 -10.99 -9.80 11.29
C LYS A 56 -9.86 -10.56 10.60
N VAL A 57 -8.97 -9.83 9.94
CA VAL A 57 -7.74 -10.36 9.36
C VAL A 57 -6.57 -9.65 10.01
N SER A 58 -5.55 -10.40 10.40
CA SER A 58 -4.32 -9.83 10.96
C SER A 58 -3.07 -10.45 10.36
N TYR A 59 -1.99 -9.69 10.39
CA TYR A 59 -0.65 -10.12 10.04
C TYR A 59 0.31 -9.73 11.17
N ASP A 60 1.21 -10.62 11.51
CA ASP A 60 2.31 -10.36 12.45
C ASP A 60 3.60 -11.04 11.97
N GLY A 61 4.51 -10.25 11.40
CA GLY A 61 5.90 -10.60 11.07
C GLY A 61 6.14 -11.76 10.08
N ALA A 62 5.10 -12.48 9.68
CA ALA A 62 5.04 -13.57 8.68
C ALA A 62 3.73 -14.36 8.80
N LYS A 63 2.99 -14.21 9.91
CA LYS A 63 1.83 -15.04 10.22
C LYS A 63 0.54 -14.30 9.90
N TRP A 64 -0.21 -14.86 8.97
CA TRP A 64 -1.60 -14.47 8.77
C TRP A 64 -2.52 -15.12 9.79
N SER A 65 -3.60 -14.43 10.11
CA SER A 65 -4.74 -14.98 10.82
C SER A 65 -6.03 -14.40 10.26
N CYS A 66 -7.07 -15.21 10.20
CA CYS A 66 -8.42 -14.77 9.88
C CYS A 66 -9.43 -15.50 10.76
N GLU A 67 -10.44 -14.79 11.24
CA GLU A 67 -11.51 -15.36 12.08
C GLU A 67 -12.53 -16.20 11.29
N CYS A 68 -12.40 -16.33 9.97
CA CYS A 68 -13.33 -17.13 9.19
C CYS A 68 -13.13 -18.64 9.42
N HIS A 69 -14.22 -19.41 9.32
CA HIS A 69 -14.20 -20.86 9.55
C HIS A 69 -13.21 -21.60 8.66
N PHE A 70 -13.11 -21.21 7.38
CA PHE A 70 -12.20 -21.86 6.44
C PHE A 70 -10.73 -21.72 6.86
N PHE A 71 -10.35 -20.55 7.41
CA PHE A 71 -8.99 -20.32 7.88
C PHE A 71 -8.61 -21.23 9.05
N ALA A 72 -9.54 -21.49 9.98
CA ALA A 72 -9.28 -22.33 11.14
C ALA A 72 -8.88 -23.77 10.76
N GLY A 73 -9.38 -24.29 9.64
CA GLY A 73 -9.05 -25.63 9.14
C GLY A 73 -7.80 -25.68 8.25
N TRP A 74 -7.56 -24.63 7.46
CA TRP A 74 -6.57 -24.67 6.37
C TRP A 74 -5.35 -23.77 6.60
N GLY A 75 -5.40 -22.82 7.53
CA GLY A 75 -4.36 -21.80 7.73
C GLY A 75 -4.28 -20.77 6.59
N ILE A 76 -5.25 -20.78 5.69
CA ILE A 76 -5.38 -19.93 4.49
C ILE A 76 -6.87 -19.68 4.24
N CYS A 77 -7.23 -18.56 3.64
CA CYS A 77 -8.59 -18.30 3.15
C CYS A 77 -8.60 -17.22 2.07
N CYS A 78 -9.74 -17.01 1.41
CA CYS A 78 -9.88 -15.94 0.42
C CYS A 78 -9.49 -14.56 0.95
N HIS A 79 -9.75 -14.26 2.23
CA HIS A 79 -9.40 -12.98 2.83
C HIS A 79 -7.89 -12.77 2.97
N THR A 80 -7.15 -13.75 3.48
CA THR A 80 -5.68 -13.64 3.60
C THR A 80 -5.03 -13.66 2.22
N MET A 81 -5.55 -14.49 1.30
CA MET A 81 -5.14 -14.52 -0.10
C MET A 81 -5.37 -13.17 -0.81
N ALA A 82 -6.47 -12.48 -0.52
CA ALA A 82 -6.75 -11.16 -1.05
C ALA A 82 -5.82 -10.11 -0.43
N MET A 83 -5.58 -10.15 0.88
CA MET A 83 -4.66 -9.22 1.54
C MET A 83 -3.22 -9.34 1.03
N GLU A 84 -2.73 -10.56 0.79
CA GLU A 84 -1.42 -10.76 0.16
C GLU A 84 -1.34 -10.15 -1.24
N ARG A 85 -2.42 -10.25 -2.03
CA ARG A 85 -2.51 -9.64 -3.37
C ARG A 85 -2.57 -8.11 -3.31
N ILE A 86 -3.30 -7.54 -2.34
CA ILE A 86 -3.42 -6.09 -2.14
C ILE A 86 -2.08 -5.48 -1.71
N LEU A 87 -1.39 -6.12 -0.75
CA LEU A 87 -0.15 -5.61 -0.17
C LEU A 87 1.08 -5.93 -1.03
N GLY A 88 1.03 -6.99 -1.85
CA GLY A 88 2.07 -7.34 -2.80
C GLY A 88 3.44 -7.40 -2.14
N ALA A 89 4.38 -6.59 -2.64
CA ALA A 89 5.77 -6.54 -2.16
C ALA A 89 5.92 -6.06 -0.70
N MET A 90 4.89 -5.44 -0.10
CA MET A 90 4.97 -4.90 1.25
C MET A 90 4.97 -6.00 2.34
N VAL A 91 4.55 -7.20 1.99
CA VAL A 91 4.61 -8.40 2.84
C VAL A 91 5.49 -9.45 2.15
N PRO A 92 6.23 -10.30 2.89
CA PRO A 92 7.00 -11.37 2.28
C PRO A 92 6.07 -12.29 1.48
N THR A 93 6.55 -12.69 0.30
CA THR A 93 5.82 -13.57 -0.60
C THR A 93 5.66 -14.96 0.03
N LYS A 94 4.38 -15.29 0.32
CA LYS A 94 3.76 -16.61 0.50
C LYS A 94 4.45 -17.55 1.52
N GLN A 95 3.75 -17.83 2.63
CA GLN A 95 3.93 -19.09 3.37
C GLN A 95 3.70 -20.25 2.39
N VAL A 96 4.55 -21.28 2.39
CA VAL A 96 4.41 -22.45 1.49
C VAL A 96 2.95 -22.93 1.48
N TYR A 97 2.24 -22.65 0.39
CA TYR A 97 0.85 -23.08 0.25
C TYR A 97 0.79 -24.59 0.00
N PRO A 98 -0.30 -25.25 0.41
CA PRO A 98 -0.53 -26.64 0.03
C PRO A 98 -0.62 -26.77 -1.49
N GLU A 99 -0.16 -27.89 -2.03
CA GLU A 99 -0.18 -28.20 -3.47
C GLU A 99 -1.58 -28.06 -4.08
N SER A 100 -2.62 -28.40 -3.31
CA SER A 100 -4.02 -28.24 -3.72
C SER A 100 -4.40 -26.80 -4.07
N LEU A 101 -3.79 -25.79 -3.42
CA LEU A 101 -4.01 -24.39 -3.80
C LEU A 101 -3.37 -24.06 -5.15
N GLN A 102 -2.19 -24.60 -5.44
CA GLN A 102 -1.51 -24.35 -6.72
C GLN A 102 -2.34 -24.91 -7.88
N GLN A 103 -2.92 -26.10 -7.68
CA GLN A 103 -3.84 -26.73 -8.61
C GLN A 103 -5.12 -25.89 -8.76
N ALA A 104 -5.68 -25.37 -7.67
CA ALA A 104 -6.84 -24.48 -7.71
C ALA A 104 -6.54 -23.15 -8.43
N GLU A 105 -5.39 -22.53 -8.18
CA GLU A 105 -4.94 -21.32 -8.89
C GLU A 105 -4.80 -21.58 -10.39
N ALA A 106 -4.21 -22.72 -10.77
CA ALA A 106 -4.11 -23.13 -12.17
C ALA A 106 -5.49 -23.31 -12.81
N ALA A 107 -6.42 -24.01 -12.14
CA ALA A 107 -7.78 -24.22 -12.62
C ALA A 107 -8.55 -22.90 -12.83
N VAL A 108 -8.40 -21.93 -11.93
CA VAL A 108 -8.99 -20.59 -12.10
C VAL A 108 -8.38 -19.86 -13.30
N ALA A 109 -7.07 -20.00 -13.53
CA ALA A 109 -6.38 -19.32 -14.63
C ALA A 109 -6.76 -19.85 -16.02
N VAL A 110 -7.11 -21.14 -16.14
CA VAL A 110 -7.63 -21.72 -17.40
C VAL A 110 -9.14 -21.52 -17.61
N GLY A 111 -9.80 -20.74 -16.74
CA GLY A 111 -11.20 -20.37 -16.92
C GLY A 111 -12.16 -21.49 -16.56
N ALA A 112 -12.18 -21.85 -15.29
CA ALA A 112 -13.43 -22.33 -14.68
C ALA A 112 -14.60 -21.39 -15.02
#